data_AF-A0A3N5TE56-F1
#
_entry.id   AF-A0A3N5TE56-F1
#
_cell.length_a   1.000
_cell.length_b   1.000
_cell.length_c   1.000
_cell.angle_alpha   90.00
_cell.angle_beta   90.00
_cell.angle_gamma   90.00
#
_symmetry.space_group_name_H-M   'P 1'
#
loop_
_entity.id
_entity.type
_entity.pdbx_description
1 polymer ?
#
loop_
_entity_poly.entity_id
_entity_poly.type
_entity_poly.pdbx_seq_one_letter_code
_entity_poly.pdbx_strand_id
1 'polypeptide(L)'
;MSRIQKFRVIPYLPERLRPLEKIARNLWWVWNYEAIELFRRLDVELWREYDHNPVALLGAISQKDLDAAADSESFLAHMRRVE
;
A
#
# COMPACT_ATOMS: atom_id res chain seq x y z
N MET A 1 9.28 36.40 14.23
CA MET A 1 8.24 35.35 14.06
C MET A 1 8.82 34.27 13.16
N SER A 2 8.91 33.02 13.62
CA SER A 2 9.39 31.90 12.79
C SER A 2 8.32 31.50 11.76
N ARG A 3 8.73 31.36 10.49
CA ARG A 3 7.84 30.93 9.40
C ARG A 3 7.73 29.40 9.44
N ILE A 4 6.62 28.89 9.97
CA ILE A 4 6.31 27.46 9.91
C ILE A 4 5.90 27.12 8.47
N GLN A 5 6.61 26.19 7.86
CA GLN A 5 6.27 25.64 6.54
C GLN A 5 5.75 24.22 6.72
N LYS A 6 4.62 23.91 6.08
CA LYS A 6 4.05 22.55 6.04
C LYS A 6 4.53 21.87 4.77
N PHE A 7 5.14 20.70 4.93
CA PHE A 7 5.48 19.82 3.81
C PHE A 7 4.71 18.52 3.97
N ARG A 8 4.26 17.96 2.86
CA ARG A 8 3.67 16.61 2.82
C ARG A 8 4.70 15.68 2.22
N VAL A 9 5.17 14.72 3.00
CA VAL A 9 6.03 13.64 2.52
C VAL A 9 5.11 12.54 2.02
N ILE A 10 5.25 12.16 0.76
CA ILE A 10 4.53 11.05 0.13
C ILE A 10 5.59 10.00 -0.19
N PRO A 11 5.47 8.76 0.29
CA PRO A 11 6.40 7.70 -0.06
C PRO A 11 6.41 7.46 -1.56
N TYR A 12 7.56 7.09 -2.09
CA TYR A 12 7.67 6.72 -3.49
C TYR A 12 7.04 5.35 -3.70
N LEU A 13 5.92 5.32 -4.42
CA LEU A 13 5.27 4.07 -4.83
C LEU A 13 5.78 3.70 -6.24
N PRO A 14 6.45 2.55 -6.41
CA PRO A 14 6.91 2.11 -7.73
C PRO A 14 5.79 2.07 -8.76
N GLU A 15 6.10 2.40 -10.01
CA GLU A 15 5.14 2.46 -11.12
C GLU A 15 4.26 1.21 -11.24
N ARG A 16 4.88 0.03 -11.08
CA ARG A 16 4.21 -1.28 -11.16
C ARG A 16 3.18 -1.49 -10.04
N LEU A 17 3.30 -0.75 -8.94
CA LEU A 17 2.43 -0.83 -7.77
C LEU A 17 1.39 0.29 -7.67
N ARG A 18 1.36 1.23 -8.64
CA ARG A 18 0.35 2.29 -8.68
C ARG A 18 -1.10 1.81 -8.53
N PRO A 19 -1.52 0.63 -9.05
CA PRO A 19 -2.88 0.14 -8.84
C PRO A 19 -3.26 -0.01 -7.35
N LEU A 20 -2.30 -0.23 -6.45
CA LEU A 20 -2.55 -0.31 -5.02
C LEU A 20 -3.16 0.99 -4.46
N GLU A 21 -2.81 2.15 -5.00
CA GLU A 21 -3.42 3.42 -4.55
C GLU A 21 -4.92 3.46 -4.90
N LYS A 22 -5.29 2.99 -6.09
CA LYS A 22 -6.69 2.91 -6.52
C LYS A 22 -7.47 1.94 -5.64
N ILE A 23 -6.91 0.76 -5.36
CA ILE A 23 -7.54 -0.25 -4.50
C ILE A 23 -7.69 0.29 -3.07
N ALA A 24 -6.63 0.88 -2.50
CA ALA A 24 -6.62 1.40 -1.13
C ALA A 24 -7.65 2.52 -0.89
N ARG A 25 -7.91 3.35 -1.91
CA ARG A 25 -8.88 4.46 -1.85
C ARG A 25 -10.32 4.05 -2.16
N ASN A 26 -10.55 2.80 -2.56
CA ASN A 26 -11.88 2.31 -2.89
C ASN A 26 -12.43 1.44 -1.75
N LEU A 27 -13.42 1.94 -1.01
CA LEU A 27 -14.01 1.24 0.14
C LEU A 27 -14.52 -0.17 -0.18
N TRP A 28 -14.75 -0.51 -1.46
CA TRP A 28 -15.04 -1.89 -1.88
C TRP A 28 -14.05 -2.93 -1.34
N TRP A 29 -12.77 -2.58 -1.13
CA TRP A 29 -11.75 -3.52 -0.63
C TRP A 29 -12.15 -4.16 0.70
N VAL A 30 -12.93 -3.50 1.55
CA VAL A 30 -13.34 -4.04 2.86
C VAL A 30 -14.24 -5.27 2.74
N TRP A 31 -14.86 -5.46 1.58
CA TRP A 31 -15.73 -6.60 1.27
C TRP A 31 -15.04 -7.62 0.35
N ASN A 32 -13.79 -7.38 -0.06
CA ASN A 32 -13.05 -8.24 -0.96
C ASN A 32 -11.87 -8.91 -0.23
N TYR A 33 -11.98 -10.23 -0.05
CA TYR A 33 -10.96 -11.01 0.66
C TYR A 33 -9.59 -11.01 -0.04
N GLU A 34 -9.55 -11.08 -1.38
CA GLU A 34 -8.29 -11.01 -2.14
C GLU A 34 -7.62 -9.63 -1.98
N ALA A 35 -8.40 -8.55 -1.92
CA ALA A 35 -7.88 -7.20 -1.66
C ALA A 35 -7.29 -7.07 -0.25
N ILE A 36 -7.96 -7.63 0.76
CA ILE A 36 -7.44 -7.67 2.14
C ILE A 36 -6.14 -8.45 2.20
N GLU A 37 -6.09 -9.64 1.61
CA GLU A 37 -4.86 -10.45 1.56
C GLU A 37 -3.75 -9.78 0.75
N LEU A 38 -4.09 -8.95 -0.25
CA LEU A 38 -3.10 -8.22 -1.03
C LEU A 38 -2.30 -7.25 -0.14
N PHE A 39 -2.99 -6.46 0.71
CA PHE A 39 -2.31 -5.57 1.65
C PHE A 39 -1.64 -6.34 2.79
N ARG A 40 -2.24 -7.43 3.26
CA ARG A 40 -1.64 -8.30 4.29
C ARG A 40 -0.34 -8.96 3.82
N ARG A 41 -0.22 -9.26 2.53
CA ARG A 41 0.99 -9.83 1.91
C ARG A 41 2.14 -8.83 1.78
N LEU A 42 1.88 -7.52 1.82
CA LEU A 42 2.94 -6.51 1.83
C LEU A 42 3.69 -6.53 3.15
N ASP A 43 2.95 -6.40 4.25
CA ASP A 43 3.47 -6.53 5.59
C ASP A 43 2.31 -6.80 6.56
N VAL A 44 2.27 -8.00 7.14
CA VAL A 44 1.19 -8.43 8.03
C VAL A 44 1.21 -7.73 9.38
N GLU A 45 2.39 -7.32 9.86
CA GLU A 45 2.52 -6.66 11.15
C GLU A 45 2.13 -5.19 11.03
N LEU A 46 2.61 -4.49 9.99
CA LEU A 46 2.15 -3.13 9.70
C LEU A 46 0.65 -3.08 9.40
N TRP A 47 0.12 -4.09 8.68
CA TRP A 47 -1.31 -4.18 8.42
C TRP A 47 -2.15 -4.22 9.69
N ARG A 48 -1.67 -4.94 10.72
CA ARG A 48 -2.32 -4.96 12.03
C ARG A 48 -2.08 -3.67 12.81
N GLU A 49 -0.86 -3.14 12.79
CA GLU A 49 -0.49 -1.91 13.50
C GLU A 49 -1.33 -0.71 13.06
N TYR A 50 -1.59 -0.60 11.77
CA TYR A 50 -2.40 0.47 11.19
C TYR A 50 -3.91 0.16 11.14
N ASP A 51 -4.38 -0.79 11.94
CA ASP A 51 -5.78 -1.20 12.02
C ASP A 51 -6.43 -1.45 10.65
N HIS A 52 -5.73 -2.24 9.83
CA HIS A 52 -6.19 -2.64 8.51
C HIS A 52 -6.43 -1.46 7.55
N ASN A 53 -5.69 -0.35 7.73
CA ASN A 53 -5.79 0.82 6.85
C ASN A 53 -4.75 0.74 5.70
N PRO A 54 -5.17 0.49 4.45
CA PRO A 54 -4.23 0.31 3.34
C PRO A 54 -3.52 1.60 2.94
N VAL A 55 -4.17 2.76 3.12
CA VAL A 55 -3.54 4.06 2.82
C VAL A 55 -2.43 4.36 3.84
N ALA A 56 -2.67 4.05 5.11
CA ALA A 56 -1.66 4.22 6.16
C ALA A 56 -0.50 3.22 5.99
N LEU A 57 -0.80 1.96 5.65
CA LEU A 57 0.22 0.94 5.36
C LEU A 57 1.14 1.38 4.22
N LEU A 58 0.59 1.82 3.08
CA LEU A 58 1.40 2.33 1.95
C LEU A 58 2.20 3.58 2.32
N GLY A 59 1.73 4.32 3.32
CA GLY A 59 2.40 5.47 3.93
C GLY A 59 3.63 5.12 4.76
N ALA A 60 3.66 3.92 5.34
CA ALA A 60 4.59 3.53 6.40
C ALA A 60 5.54 2.39 6.02
N ILE A 61 5.14 1.55 5.06
CA ILE A 61 5.97 0.45 4.57
C ILE A 61 7.31 0.94 4.03
N SER A 62 8.36 0.15 4.24
CA SER A 62 9.70 0.52 3.80
C SER A 62 9.79 0.53 2.28
N GLN A 63 10.64 1.42 1.74
CA GLN A 63 10.90 1.46 0.29
C GLN A 63 11.42 0.12 -0.23
N LYS A 64 12.26 -0.57 0.56
CA LYS A 64 12.83 -1.87 0.21
C LYS A 64 11.74 -2.92 -0.01
N ASP A 65 10.70 -2.93 0.82
CA ASP A 65 9.61 -3.91 0.71
C ASP A 65 8.68 -3.58 -0.46
N LEU A 66 8.45 -2.29 -0.73
CA LEU A 66 7.75 -1.86 -1.95
C LEU A 66 8.50 -2.29 -3.21
N ASP A 67 9.82 -2.10 -3.26
CA ASP A 67 10.63 -2.49 -4.40
C ASP A 67 10.62 -4.03 -4.58
N ALA A 68 10.75 -4.78 -3.48
CA ALA A 68 10.65 -6.25 -3.51
C ALA A 68 9.27 -6.74 -3.99
N ALA A 69 8.18 -6.07 -3.57
CA ALA A 69 6.84 -6.38 -4.05
C ALA A 69 6.66 -6.01 -5.53
N ALA A 70 7.28 -4.91 -5.99
CA ALA A 70 7.28 -4.49 -7.38
C ALA A 70 8.07 -5.45 -8.30
N ASP A 71 9.03 -6.19 -7.77
CA ASP A 71 9.80 -7.20 -8.51
C ASP A 71 9.20 -8.62 -8.41
N SER A 72 8.27 -8.84 -7.48
CA SER A 72 7.63 -10.13 -7.29
C SER A 72 6.47 -10.37 -8.28
N GLU A 73 6.72 -11.21 -9.29
CA GLU A 73 5.66 -11.60 -10.24
C GLU A 73 4.44 -12.24 -9.57
N SER A 74 4.66 -12.97 -8.47
CA SER A 74 3.57 -13.57 -7.68
C SER A 74 2.69 -12.51 -6.99
N PHE A 75 3.27 -11.38 -6.58
CA PHE A 75 2.56 -10.27 -5.97
C PHE A 75 1.78 -9.49 -7.04
N LEU A 76 2.44 -9.16 -8.15
CA LEU A 76 1.82 -8.45 -9.26
C LEU A 76 0.69 -9.25 -9.90
N ALA A 77 0.83 -10.57 -10.01
CA ALA A 77 -0.24 -11.44 -10.48
C ALA A 77 -1.46 -11.44 -9.54
N HIS A 78 -1.24 -11.32 -8.23
CA HIS A 78 -2.33 -11.18 -7.27
C HIS A 78 -3.01 -9.81 -7.39
N MET A 79 -2.23 -8.73 -7.45
CA MET A 79 -2.74 -7.38 -7.64
C MET A 79 -3.61 -7.26 -8.90
N ARG A 80 -3.18 -7.84 -10.03
CA ARG A 80 -3.95 -7.85 -11.28
C ARG A 80 -5.28 -8.61 -11.21
N ARG A 81 -5.47 -9.51 -10.24
CA ARG A 81 -6.77 -10.17 -10.02
C ARG A 81 -7.74 -9.32 -9.20
N VAL A 82 -7.21 -8.37 -8.44
CA VAL A 82 -7.95 -7.49 -7.55
C VAL A 82 -8.32 -6.16 -8.22
N GLU A 83 -7.47 -5.67 -9.13
CA GLU A 83 -7.68 -4.46 -9.95
C GLU A 83 -8.88 -4.55 -10.90
#